data_AF-A0A535DKY2-F1
#
_entry.id   AF-A0A535DKY2-F1
#
_cell.length_a   1.000
_cell.length_b   1.000
_cell.length_c   1.000
_cell.angle_alpha   90.00
_cell.angle_beta   90.00
_cell.angle_gamma   90.00
#
_symmetry.space_group_name_H-M   'P 1'
#
loop_
_entity.id
_entity.type
_entity.pdbx_description
1 polymer ?
#
loop_
_entity_poly.entity_id
_entity_poly.type
_entity_poly.pdbx_seq_one_letter_code
_entity_poly.pdbx_strand_id
1 'polypeptide(L)' 'MGAWRGVIEEYRAYLPVDASTPVVTLGEGNTPLVRASRLAEAIAPRLAL' A
#
# COMPACT_ATOMS: atom_id res chain seq x y z
N MET A 1 9.13 9.21 -12.11
CA MET A 1 8.59 8.37 -11.01
C MET A 1 9.26 7.02 -11.12
N GLY A 2 9.90 6.54 -10.04
CA GLY A 2 10.46 5.19 -10.02
C GLY A 2 9.35 4.14 -10.05
N ALA A 3 9.63 2.97 -10.62
CA ALA A 3 8.73 1.84 -10.53
C ALA A 3 8.64 1.35 -9.08
N TRP A 4 7.44 0.94 -8.64
CA TRP A 4 7.23 0.28 -7.36
C TRP A 4 8.01 -1.04 -7.32
N ARG A 5 8.83 -1.25 -6.27
CA ARG A 5 9.77 -2.39 -6.19
C ARG A 5 9.29 -3.55 -5.29
N GLY A 6 8.10 -3.47 -4.71
CA GLY A 6 7.61 -4.42 -3.69
C GLY A 6 7.77 -3.90 -2.27
N VAL A 7 7.02 -4.47 -1.33
CA VAL A 7 6.95 -4.01 0.08
C VAL A 7 8.31 -4.00 0.74
N ILE A 8 9.12 -5.04 0.51
CA ILE A 8 10.43 -5.17 1.16
C ILE A 8 11.37 -4.02 0.78
N GLU A 9 11.47 -3.70 -0.51
CA GLU A 9 12.39 -2.66 -0.98
C GLU A 9 11.90 -1.24 -0.69
N GLU A 10 10.59 -1.01 -0.65
CA GLU A 10 10.03 0.32 -0.41
C GLU A 10 10.00 0.68 1.09
N TYR A 11 9.95 -0.33 1.96
CA TYR A 11 9.94 -0.15 3.41
C TYR A 11 11.13 -0.78 4.12
N ARG A 12 12.24 -1.05 3.41
CA ARG A 12 13.45 -1.71 3.94
C ARG A 12 13.92 -1.12 5.28
N ALA A 13 13.89 0.19 5.43
CA ALA A 13 14.32 0.89 6.66
C ALA A 13 13.47 0.56 7.90
N TYR A 14 12.27 0.02 7.71
CA TYR A 14 11.31 -0.31 8.77
C TYR A 14 11.18 -1.82 9.01
N LEU A 15 11.88 -2.63 8.22
CA LEU A 15 11.81 -4.08 8.28
C LEU A 15 13.13 -4.65 8.81
N PRO A 16 13.10 -5.79 9.52
CA PRO A 16 14.31 -6.45 10.01
C PRO A 16 15.01 -7.23 8.88
N VAL A 17 15.47 -6.52 7.85
CA VAL A 17 16.14 -7.09 6.67
C VAL A 17 17.47 -6.38 6.43
N ASP A 18 18.49 -7.14 6.04
CA ASP A 18 19.83 -6.62 5.77
C ASP A 18 20.24 -6.89 4.31
N ALA A 19 21.50 -6.60 3.99
CA ALA A 19 22.05 -6.83 2.66
C ALA A 19 22.18 -8.32 2.28
N SER A 20 22.17 -9.23 3.26
CA SER A 20 22.23 -10.67 3.04
C SER A 20 20.85 -11.28 2.77
N THR A 21 19.79 -10.56 3.09
CA THR A 21 18.40 -11.03 2.95
C THR A 21 18.00 -11.08 1.48
N PRO A 22 17.74 -12.28 0.89
CA PRO A 22 17.30 -12.38 -0.50
C PRO A 22 15.88 -11.80 -0.63
N VAL A 23 15.69 -10.91 -1.61
CA VAL A 23 14.38 -10.31 -1.86
C VAL A 23 13.67 -11.09 -2.96
N VAL A 24 12.59 -11.76 -2.58
CA VAL A 24 11.63 -12.37 -3.50
C VAL A 24 10.36 -11.54 -3.45
N THR A 25 10.00 -10.91 -4.56
CA THR A 25 8.84 -10.01 -4.66
C THR A 25 7.99 -10.38 -5.87
N LEU A 26 6.68 -10.11 -5.76
CA LEU A 26 5.74 -10.16 -6.87
C LEU A 26 5.24 -8.75 -7.24
N GLY A 27 5.93 -7.71 -6.76
CA GLY A 27 5.46 -6.32 -6.87
C GLY A 27 4.26 -6.03 -5.96
N GLU A 28 4.14 -6.77 -4.85
CA GLU A 28 3.05 -6.63 -3.88
C GLU A 28 3.08 -5.27 -3.16
N GLY A 29 1.95 -4.89 -2.55
CA GLY A 29 1.79 -3.59 -1.93
C GLY A 29 1.39 -2.50 -2.93
N ASN A 30 1.52 -1.23 -2.52
CA ASN A 30 1.08 -0.06 -3.29
C ASN A 30 -0.32 -0.21 -3.91
N THR A 31 -1.19 -0.93 -3.21
CA THR A 31 -2.54 -1.19 -3.68
C THR A 31 -3.32 0.12 -3.62
N PRO A 32 -4.01 0.53 -4.69
CA PRO A 32 -4.74 1.79 -4.69
C PRO A 32 -5.74 1.88 -3.52
N LEU A 33 -5.67 2.96 -2.76
CA LEU A 33 -6.70 3.30 -1.79
C LEU A 33 -7.79 4.12 -2.49
N VAL A 34 -8.82 3.43 -2.98
CA VAL A 34 -9.91 4.07 -3.75
C VAL A 34 -10.98 4.64 -2.83
N ARG A 35 -11.29 5.93 -2.99
CA ARG A 35 -12.40 6.58 -2.27
C ARG A 35 -13.75 6.03 -2.78
N ALA A 36 -14.55 5.45 -1.89
CA ALA A 36 -15.85 4.87 -2.21
C ALA A 36 -17.03 5.83 -1.93
N SER A 37 -17.10 6.97 -2.62
CA SER A 37 -18.08 8.04 -2.31
C SER A 37 -19.54 7.57 -2.37
N ARG A 38 -19.92 6.79 -3.38
CA ARG A 38 -21.31 6.29 -3.53
C ARG A 38 -21.72 5.35 -2.40
N LEU A 39 -20.78 4.54 -1.91
CA LEU A 39 -21.03 3.66 -0.77
C LEU A 39 -21.23 4.50 0.49
N ALA A 40 -20.38 5.49 0.72
CA ALA A 40 -20.48 6.40 1.86
C ALA A 40 -21.84 7.14 1.88
N GLU A 41 -22.28 7.67 0.73
CA GLU A 41 -23.62 8.29 0.59
C GLU A 41 -24.75 7.32 0.96
N ALA A 42 -24.65 6.05 0.54
CA ALA A 42 -25.70 5.06 0.77
C ALA A 42 -25.78 4.57 2.22
N ILE A 43 -24.65 4.41 2.92
CA ILE A 43 -24.61 3.75 4.24
C ILE A 43 -24.33 4.72 5.40
N ALA A 44 -23.81 5.91 5.12
CA ALA A 44 -23.43 6.89 6.12
C ALA A 44 -23.69 8.35 5.64
N PRO A 45 -24.95 8.70 5.28
CA PRO A 45 -25.28 9.98 4.65
C PRO A 45 -25.02 11.22 5.53
N ARG A 46 -24.75 11.04 6.83
CA ARG A 46 -24.40 12.12 7.78
C ARG A 46 -22.91 12.17 8.12
N LEU A 47 -22.09 11.27 7.56
CA LEU A 47 -20.66 11.28 7.77
C LEU A 47 -20.04 12.28 6.78
N ALA A 48 -19.65 13.45 7.27
CA ALA A 48 -18.86 14.39 6.50
C ALA A 48 -17.41 13.88 6.41
N LEU A 49 -17.02 13.38 5.23
CA LEU A 49 -15.64 12.99 4.89
C LEU A 49 -15.00 14.02 3.96
#